data_AF-A0A644TR84-F1
#
_entry.id   AF-A0A644TR84-F1
#
_cell.length_a   1.000
_cell.length_b   1.000
_cell.length_c   1.000
_cell.angle_alpha   90.00
_cell.angle_beta   90.00
_cell.angle_gamma   90.00
#
_symmetry.space_group_name_H-M   'P 1'
#
loop_
_entity.id
_entity.type
_entity.pdbx_description
1 polymer ?
#
loop_
_entity_poly.entity_id
_entity_poly.type
_entity_poly.pdbx_seq_one_letter_code
_entity_poly.pdbx_strand_id
1 'polypeptide(L)'
;MKNDKVMDKNFWEFALGLEYAINEKWLVSAGYLRTQTGVMDLYQTDLSHSLSTNSIAAGLRYMVNEKIGINLGAMNTAYVEDTRDFPAASPLPQYTETYNRSAFTVALGIDISF
;
A
#
# COMPACT_ATOMS: atom_id res chain seq x y z
N MET A 1 -26.73 1.06 -25.14
CA MET A 1 -25.24 1.11 -25.19
C MET A 1 -24.74 -0.09 -24.40
N LYS A 2 -23.92 -0.96 -24.99
CA LYS A 2 -23.44 -2.20 -24.35
C LYS A 2 -22.45 -1.85 -23.24
N ASN A 3 -22.62 -2.50 -22.09
CA ASN A 3 -21.85 -2.31 -20.86
C ASN A 3 -20.42 -2.87 -20.92
N ASP A 4 -19.93 -3.22 -22.12
CA ASP A 4 -18.70 -3.98 -22.35
C ASP A 4 -17.47 -3.08 -22.60
N LYS A 5 -17.54 -1.79 -22.25
CA LYS A 5 -16.50 -0.77 -22.56
C LYS A 5 -15.93 -0.06 -21.33
N VAL A 6 -16.10 -0.62 -20.13
CA VAL A 6 -15.75 0.10 -18.88
C VAL A 6 -14.87 -0.71 -17.94
N MET A 7 -14.54 -1.96 -18.25
CA MET A 7 -13.83 -2.83 -17.32
C MET A 7 -12.95 -3.83 -18.08
N ASP A 8 -11.71 -3.44 -18.35
CA ASP A 8 -10.78 -4.28 -19.11
C ASP A 8 -9.92 -5.20 -18.20
N LYS A 9 -9.93 -4.97 -16.87
CA LYS A 9 -9.27 -5.85 -15.89
C LYS A 9 -10.02 -5.87 -14.55
N ASN A 10 -10.08 -7.04 -13.92
CA ASN A 10 -10.60 -7.18 -12.56
C ASN A 10 -9.65 -6.49 -11.56
N PHE A 11 -10.20 -5.79 -10.57
CA PHE A 11 -9.47 -5.33 -9.40
C PHE A 11 -9.11 -6.55 -8.54
N TRP A 12 -7.82 -6.70 -8.21
CA TRP A 12 -7.40 -7.76 -7.30
C TRP A 12 -6.34 -7.25 -6.34
N GLU A 13 -6.42 -7.78 -5.12
CA GLU A 13 -5.48 -7.51 -4.05
C GLU A 13 -4.93 -8.82 -3.56
N PHE A 14 -3.64 -8.81 -3.28
CA PHE A 14 -2.93 -9.95 -2.77
C PHE A 14 -2.14 -9.54 -1.54
N ALA A 15 -2.48 -10.14 -0.42
CA ALA A 15 -1.82 -9.92 0.86
C ALA A 15 -1.14 -11.21 1.32
N LEU A 16 0.09 -11.07 1.80
CA LEU A 16 0.84 -12.10 2.50
C LEU A 16 1.25 -11.56 3.86
N GLY A 17 1.06 -12.35 4.91
CA GLY A 17 1.49 -12.04 6.26
C GLY A 17 2.24 -13.23 6.85
N LEU A 18 3.33 -12.94 7.53
CA LEU A 18 4.07 -13.90 8.33
C LEU A 18 4.17 -13.37 9.75
N GLU A 19 3.84 -14.22 10.72
CA GLU A 19 3.98 -13.94 12.14
C GLU A 19 4.91 -14.98 12.76
N TYR A 20 5.80 -14.53 13.62
CA TYR A 20 6.75 -15.37 14.33
C TYR A 20 6.78 -15.00 15.81
N ALA A 21 6.35 -15.93 16.65
CA ALA A 21 6.50 -15.82 18.10
C ALA A 21 7.94 -16.18 18.48
N ILE A 22 8.72 -15.17 18.89
CA ILE A 22 10.09 -15.38 19.37
C ILE A 22 10.06 -16.08 20.72
N ASN A 23 9.16 -15.65 21.60
CA ASN A 23 8.91 -16.22 22.93
C ASN A 23 7.45 -15.94 23.33
N GLU A 24 7.01 -16.43 24.49
CA GLU A 24 5.66 -16.15 25.05
C GLU A 24 5.36 -14.64 25.20
N LYS A 25 6.40 -13.81 25.28
CA LYS A 25 6.27 -12.35 25.42
C LYS A 25 6.39 -11.56 24.13
N TRP A 26 7.10 -12.07 23.13
CA TRP A 26 7.44 -11.30 21.93
C TRP A 26 6.99 -12.03 20.68
N LEU A 27 6.19 -11.35 19.87
CA LEU A 27 5.82 -11.78 18.54
C LEU A 27 6.17 -10.67 17.56
N VAL A 28 6.75 -11.05 16.42
CA VAL A 28 7.02 -10.13 15.32
C VAL A 28 6.19 -10.55 14.13
N SER A 29 5.78 -9.58 13.32
CA SER A 29 5.03 -9.81 12.10
C SER A 29 5.59 -9.00 10.95
N ALA A 30 5.48 -9.55 9.76
CA ALA A 30 5.80 -8.87 8.51
C ALA A 30 4.66 -9.14 7.53
N GLY A 31 4.29 -8.11 6.77
CA GLY A 31 3.21 -8.16 5.80
C GLY A 31 3.64 -7.54 4.48
N TYR A 32 3.10 -8.07 3.40
CA TYR A 32 3.20 -7.48 2.07
C TYR A 32 1.81 -7.49 1.43
N LEU A 33 1.37 -6.35 0.95
CA LEU A 33 0.11 -6.17 0.25
C LEU A 33 0.40 -5.57 -1.11
N ARG A 34 -0.01 -6.25 -2.17
CA ARG A 34 0.00 -5.75 -3.53
C ARG A 34 -1.43 -5.52 -4.00
N THR A 35 -1.72 -4.28 -4.37
CA THR A 35 -3.02 -3.91 -4.92
C THR A 35 -2.83 -3.60 -6.40
N GLN A 36 -3.50 -4.35 -7.28
CA GLN A 36 -3.50 -4.07 -8.71
C GLN A 36 -4.89 -3.61 -9.14
N THR A 37 -4.93 -2.35 -9.56
CA THR A 37 -6.11 -1.65 -10.04
C THR A 37 -6.32 -1.93 -11.52
N GLY A 38 -7.54 -2.31 -11.90
CA GLY A 38 -7.91 -2.69 -13.26
C GLY A 38 -8.53 -1.56 -14.09
N VAL A 39 -8.16 -0.30 -13.85
CA VAL A 39 -8.85 0.88 -14.42
C VAL A 39 -8.02 1.53 -15.53
N MET A 40 -8.67 1.76 -16.66
CA MET A 40 -8.13 2.34 -17.89
C MET A 40 -7.65 3.79 -17.68
N ASP A 41 -6.52 4.11 -18.30
CA ASP A 41 -5.76 5.38 -18.35
C ASP A 41 -6.55 6.65 -18.79
N LEU A 42 -7.88 6.58 -18.92
CA LEU A 42 -8.70 7.61 -19.57
C LEU A 42 -9.55 8.47 -18.61
N TYR A 43 -9.52 8.19 -17.30
CA TYR A 43 -10.31 8.92 -16.28
C TYR A 43 -9.52 9.22 -14.99
N GLN A 44 -8.19 9.31 -15.06
CA GLN A 44 -7.41 9.80 -13.92
C GLN A 44 -7.45 11.34 -13.87
N THR A 45 -8.53 11.87 -13.30
CA THR A 45 -8.61 13.28 -12.87
C THR A 45 -7.73 13.44 -11.63
N ASP A 46 -6.58 14.15 -11.77
CA ASP A 46 -5.68 14.84 -10.82
C ASP A 46 -5.44 14.36 -9.35
N LEU A 47 -6.20 13.41 -8.81
CA LEU A 47 -6.16 13.03 -7.39
C LEU A 47 -6.34 11.52 -7.14
N SER A 48 -6.79 10.74 -8.14
CA SER A 48 -6.93 9.28 -8.05
C SER A 48 -6.09 8.61 -9.12
N HIS A 49 -4.79 8.63 -8.91
CA HIS A 49 -3.88 7.67 -9.52
C HIS A 49 -4.26 6.29 -9.00
N SER A 50 -5.07 5.57 -9.78
CA SER A 50 -5.31 4.13 -9.61
C SER A 50 -4.05 3.40 -10.10
N LEU A 51 -2.92 3.75 -9.49
CA LEU A 51 -1.63 3.11 -9.69
C LEU A 51 -1.62 1.86 -8.82
N SER A 52 -1.08 0.78 -9.37
CA SER A 52 -0.82 -0.41 -8.56
C SER A 52 0.09 -0.01 -7.40
N THR A 53 -0.21 -0.45 -6.19
CA THR A 53 0.60 -0.12 -5.01
C THR A 53 1.22 -1.37 -4.43
N ASN A 54 2.40 -1.19 -3.86
CA ASN A 54 3.08 -2.20 -3.06
C ASN A 54 3.19 -1.63 -1.65
N SER A 55 2.52 -2.28 -0.70
CA SER A 55 2.65 -1.97 0.71
C SER A 55 3.45 -3.04 1.41
N ILE A 56 4.40 -2.61 2.22
CA ILE A 56 5.11 -3.46 3.18
C ILE A 56 4.70 -3.04 4.59
N ALA A 57 4.48 -4.02 5.45
CA ALA A 57 4.15 -3.81 6.84
C ALA A 57 5.10 -4.61 7.74
N ALA A 58 5.40 -4.07 8.90
CA ALA A 58 6.09 -4.76 9.97
C ALA A 58 5.35 -4.47 11.28
N GLY A 59 5.25 -5.48 12.13
CA GLY A 59 4.58 -5.39 13.41
C GLY A 59 5.37 -6.09 14.51
N LEU A 60 5.10 -5.67 15.72
CA LEU A 60 5.65 -6.21 16.95
C LEU A 60 4.58 -6.22 18.01
N ARG A 61 4.46 -7.35 18.69
CA ARG A 61 3.58 -7.55 19.84
C ARG A 61 4.42 -7.90 21.05
N TYR A 62 4.14 -7.23 22.15
CA TYR A 62 4.75 -7.45 23.44
C TYR A 62 3.69 -7.75 24.51
N MET A 63 3.75 -8.93 25.13
CA MET A 63 2.91 -9.26 26.27
C MET A 63 3.54 -8.69 27.55
N VAL A 64 2.85 -7.72 28.16
CA VAL A 64 3.22 -7.19 29.48
C VAL A 64 3.00 -8.28 30.53
N ASN A 65 1.83 -8.91 30.48
CA ASN A 65 1.40 -10.05 31.30
C ASN A 65 0.50 -10.97 30.45
N GLU A 66 0.12 -12.14 30.95
CA GLU A 66 -0.78 -13.09 30.25
C GLU A 66 -2.12 -12.49 29.79
N LYS A 67 -2.54 -11.39 30.44
CA LYS A 67 -3.80 -10.69 30.17
C LYS A 67 -3.67 -9.41 29.35
N ILE A 68 -2.46 -8.86 29.22
CA ILE A 68 -2.24 -7.54 28.61
C ILE A 68 -1.14 -7.64 27.57
N GLY A 69 -1.49 -7.37 26.32
CA GLY A 69 -0.58 -7.25 25.18
C GLY A 69 -0.52 -5.82 24.66
N ILE A 70 0.61 -5.41 24.12
CA ILE A 70 0.80 -4.16 23.39
C ILE A 70 1.23 -4.53 21.98
N ASN A 71 0.58 -3.94 20.98
CA ASN A 71 0.90 -4.11 19.57
C ASN A 71 1.40 -2.80 18.99
N LEU A 72 2.46 -2.87 18.21
CA LEU A 72 3.02 -1.77 17.45
C LEU A 72 3.17 -2.21 16.00
N GLY A 73 2.67 -1.42 15.06
CA GLY A 73 2.74 -1.71 13.64
C GLY A 73 3.21 -0.49 12.86
N ALA A 74 3.95 -0.73 11.79
CA ALA A 74 4.30 0.28 10.81
C ALA A 74 4.07 -0.27 9.40
N MET A 75 3.50 0.54 8.53
CA MET A 75 3.25 0.18 7.14
C MET A 75 3.73 1.31 6.23
N ASN A 76 4.42 0.94 5.16
CA ASN A 76 4.81 1.85 4.09
C ASN A 76 4.17 1.38 2.80
N THR A 77 3.41 2.25 2.15
CA THR A 77 2.80 2.02 0.85
C THR A 77 3.48 2.89 -0.18
N ALA A 78 4.16 2.25 -1.13
CA ALA A 78 4.76 2.89 -2.30
C ALA A 78 3.86 2.68 -3.51
N TYR A 79 3.64 3.74 -4.27
CA TYR A 79 2.89 3.69 -5.52
C TYR A 79 3.86 3.31 -6.65
N VAL A 80 3.47 2.39 -7.53
CA VAL A 80 4.30 1.98 -8.68
C VAL A 80 4.44 3.19 -9.61
N GLU A 81 5.69 3.61 -9.83
CA GLU A 81 6.04 4.75 -10.65
C GLU A 81 5.48 4.60 -12.07
N ASP A 82 4.69 5.59 -12.50
CA ASP A 82 4.37 5.79 -13.91
C ASP A 82 5.16 7.03 -14.37
N THR A 83 5.98 6.85 -15.41
CA THR A 83 6.84 7.91 -15.95
C THR A 83 6.13 8.50 -17.14
N ARG A 84 5.68 9.76 -17.05
CA ARG A 84 5.13 10.48 -18.19
C ARG A 84 6.18 11.39 -18.79
N ASP A 85 6.60 11.04 -20.01
CA ASP A 85 7.43 11.90 -20.86
C ASP A 85 6.55 12.90 -21.58
N PHE A 86 6.73 14.19 -21.29
CA PHE A 86 6.06 15.25 -22.03
C PHE A 86 6.93 15.70 -23.21
N PRO A 87 6.47 15.53 -24.47
CA PRO A 87 7.21 16.02 -25.62
C PRO A 87 7.30 17.55 -25.58
N ALA A 88 8.45 18.09 -26.01
CA ALA A 88 8.70 19.53 -25.99
C ALA A 88 7.63 20.30 -26.81
N ALA A 89 7.03 21.32 -26.20
CA ALA A 89 6.10 22.25 -26.84
C ALA A 89 6.59 23.68 -26.61
N SER A 90 7.06 24.33 -27.67
CA SER A 90 7.68 25.67 -27.60
C SER A 90 6.78 26.66 -26.85
N PRO A 91 7.29 27.38 -25.82
CA PRO A 91 8.71 27.57 -25.47
C PRO A 91 9.26 26.61 -24.40
N LEU A 92 8.55 25.54 -24.05
CA LEU A 92 8.90 24.65 -22.94
C LEU A 92 9.77 23.46 -23.41
N PRO A 93 10.89 23.15 -22.74
CA PRO A 93 11.70 21.97 -23.01
C PRO A 93 10.97 20.70 -22.58
N GLN A 94 11.40 19.54 -23.12
CA GLN A 94 10.94 18.23 -22.66
C GLN A 94 11.23 18.07 -21.17
N TYR A 95 10.22 17.65 -20.41
CA TYR A 95 10.34 17.38 -18.98
C TYR A 95 9.69 16.03 -18.66
N THR A 96 10.32 15.28 -17.76
CA THR A 96 9.84 13.98 -17.28
C THR A 96 9.39 14.18 -15.84
N GLU A 97 8.11 13.94 -15.55
CA GLU A 97 7.59 14.02 -14.19
C GLU A 97 7.47 12.61 -13.58
N THR A 98 8.25 12.36 -12.52
CA THR A 98 8.16 11.14 -11.72
C THR A 98 7.32 11.43 -10.47
N TYR A 99 6.06 10.99 -10.47
CA TYR A 99 5.19 11.11 -9.29
C TYR A 99 5.46 9.97 -8.30
N ASN A 100 6.43 10.18 -7.40
CA ASN A 100 6.73 9.23 -6.33
C ASN A 100 5.95 9.60 -5.05
N ARG A 101 4.73 9.06 -4.92
CA ARG A 101 3.95 9.18 -3.68
C ARG A 101 4.27 7.98 -2.79
N SER A 102 4.62 8.23 -1.53
CA SER A 102 4.64 7.19 -0.49
C SER A 102 3.76 7.60 0.69
N ALA A 103 3.11 6.64 1.31
CA ALA A 103 2.34 6.82 2.53
C ALA A 103 2.94 5.96 3.64
N PHE A 104 3.29 6.59 4.77
CA PHE A 104 3.77 5.90 5.96
C PHE A 104 2.71 5.96 7.04
N THR A 105 2.35 4.81 7.60
CA THR A 105 1.33 4.64 8.63
C THR A 105 1.93 3.94 9.83
N VAL A 106 1.62 4.43 11.03
CA VAL A 106 1.98 3.78 12.30
C VAL A 106 0.73 3.44 13.08
N ALA A 107 0.76 2.33 13.79
CA ALA A 107 -0.34 1.83 14.60
C ALA A 107 0.19 1.42 15.97
N LEU A 108 -0.57 1.75 17.01
CA LEU A 108 -0.35 1.31 18.39
C LEU A 108 -1.67 0.77 18.92
N GLY A 109 -1.66 -0.40 19.56
CA GLY A 109 -2.83 -1.05 20.13
C GLY A 109 -2.51 -1.72 21.46
N ILE A 110 -3.55 -1.97 22.25
CA ILE A 110 -3.48 -2.70 23.53
C ILE A 110 -4.51 -3.82 23.47
N ASP A 111 -4.07 -5.06 23.71
CA ASP A 111 -4.93 -6.22 23.89
C ASP A 111 -5.20 -6.43 25.38
N ILE A 112 -6.47 -6.63 25.75
CA ILE A 112 -6.86 -6.98 27.11
C ILE A 112 -7.70 -8.26 27.04
N SER A 113 -7.28 -9.30 27.76
CA SER A 113 -7.99 -10.58 27.88
C SER A 113 -8.38 -10.81 29.34
N PHE A 114 -9.63 -11.19 29.60
CA PHE A 114 -10.21 -11.30 30.95
C PHE A 114 -10.29 -12.74 31.42
#